data_AF-A0A955AVK4-F1
#
_entry.id   AF-A0A955AVK4-F1
#
_cell.length_a   1.000
_cell.length_b   1.000
_cell.length_c   1.000
_cell.angle_alpha   90.00
_cell.angle_beta   90.00
_cell.angle_gamma   90.00
#
_symmetry.space_group_name_H-M   'P 1'
#
loop_
_entity.id
_entity.type
_entity.pdbx_description
1 polymer ?
#
loop_
_entity_poly.entity_id
_entity_poly.type
_entity_poly.pdbx_seq_one_letter_code
_entity_poly.pdbx_strand_id
1 'polypeptide(L)'
;MRSRFTHSLVPVGRTLAWATLLCLPGCQQSVPVQNEGEPSARQQTTSTNHALFVDITKSSQVNVNYESGHSDNNYALLETVGGGVALVDFDHDGLLDLFFAGGGRLAPEMSAMRGERCKLFRNVANLKFHDVSSTGFVPETAFYSHGVTGMDYNADGWTDLLVTGYGGVQLLQNQGDGSFCDVTRDAGLEVFGWFTAAAAADLDRDGNADLFLSQYCDWKPEFESGRFCGDAKQGIRDSCPPQDFDPAPDLLFRNSANGQFESVTEAANVRADGRGLGVVAGDFNGDERIDVFVANDAGNNHLYWGGDSWPLREAGLAGGVATNEYGLPEGSMGIAVADYDGDLDPDLFVTNFELENNSLYRNDGNDFFQHMTAVAGLSGDCF
;
A
#
# COMPACT_ATOMS: atom_id res chain seq x y z
N MET A 1 16.99 59.24 -24.28
CA MET A 1 18.44 59.30 -24.64
C MET A 1 18.84 57.88 -25.05
N ARG A 2 19.29 57.59 -26.29
CA ARG A 2 20.71 57.54 -26.74
C ARG A 2 21.66 56.89 -25.71
N SER A 3 22.63 56.02 -26.02
CA SER A 3 23.01 55.16 -27.17
C SER A 3 24.30 54.39 -26.74
N ARG A 4 24.75 53.22 -27.23
CA ARG A 4 24.43 52.31 -28.36
C ARG A 4 25.21 50.99 -28.11
N PHE A 5 24.78 49.85 -28.67
CA PHE A 5 25.69 48.72 -28.99
C PHE A 5 25.35 48.15 -30.38
N THR A 6 26.36 47.58 -31.05
CA THR A 6 26.38 47.35 -32.51
C THR A 6 26.65 45.88 -32.86
N HIS A 7 26.08 45.43 -33.98
CA HIS A 7 26.16 44.05 -34.48
C HIS A 7 27.57 43.58 -34.85
N SER A 8 27.76 42.26 -34.85
CA SER A 8 28.36 41.55 -35.99
C SER A 8 27.80 40.13 -36.11
N LEU A 9 27.73 39.65 -37.35
CA LEU A 9 27.16 38.35 -37.74
C LEU A 9 28.27 37.40 -38.24
N VAL A 10 28.00 36.11 -38.02
CA VAL A 10 28.54 34.84 -38.57
C VAL A 10 29.47 34.89 -39.81
N PRO A 11 30.36 33.88 -40.01
CA PRO A 11 29.90 32.75 -40.83
C PRO A 11 30.29 31.33 -40.38
N VAL A 12 29.43 30.43 -40.84
CA VAL A 12 29.39 28.95 -40.81
C VAL A 12 30.71 28.25 -41.15
N GLY A 13 30.98 27.12 -40.48
CA GLY A 13 31.92 26.07 -40.92
C GLY A 13 31.37 24.67 -40.67
N ARG A 14 30.85 23.99 -41.71
CA ARG A 14 30.45 22.57 -41.68
C ARG A 14 31.59 21.72 -42.23
N THR A 15 31.99 20.66 -41.54
CA THR A 15 32.86 19.60 -42.08
C THR A 15 32.21 18.23 -41.89
N LEU A 16 31.65 17.67 -42.98
CA LEU A 16 31.39 16.23 -43.08
C LEU A 16 32.72 15.53 -43.37
N ALA A 17 33.05 14.49 -42.60
CA ALA A 17 34.11 13.55 -42.95
C ALA A 17 33.49 12.30 -43.60
N TRP A 18 33.64 12.17 -44.92
CA TRP A 18 33.38 10.92 -45.63
C TRP A 18 34.65 10.07 -45.60
N ALA A 19 34.61 8.90 -44.96
CA ALA A 19 35.70 7.92 -45.03
C ALA A 19 35.39 6.89 -46.12
N THR A 20 36.15 6.94 -47.21
CA THR A 20 35.98 6.05 -48.37
C THR A 20 36.63 4.68 -48.11
N LEU A 21 35.89 3.59 -48.34
CA LEU A 21 36.47 2.25 -48.30
C LEU A 21 37.45 2.06 -49.48
N LEU A 22 38.68 1.67 -49.19
CA LEU A 22 39.70 1.29 -50.17
C LEU A 22 40.07 -0.18 -49.98
N CYS A 23 39.56 -1.04 -50.86
CA CYS A 23 39.94 -2.45 -50.91
C CYS A 23 41.30 -2.62 -51.58
N LEU A 24 42.21 -3.34 -50.92
CA LEU A 24 43.40 -3.94 -51.55
C LEU A 24 43.46 -5.44 -51.20
N PRO A 25 43.90 -6.30 -52.14
CA PRO A 25 43.82 -7.75 -52.00
C PRO A 25 44.91 -8.30 -51.07
N GLY A 26 44.62 -9.43 -50.43
CA GLY A 26 45.43 -9.95 -49.32
C GLY A 26 46.64 -10.80 -49.72
N CYS A 27 47.36 -11.25 -48.68
CA CYS A 27 48.09 -12.51 -48.68
C CYS A 27 47.91 -13.18 -47.31
N GLN A 28 47.58 -14.46 -47.32
CA GLN A 28 47.34 -15.24 -46.12
C GLN A 28 48.65 -15.58 -45.41
N GLN A 29 48.67 -15.47 -44.08
CA GLN A 29 49.55 -16.27 -43.24
C GLN A 29 48.69 -17.01 -42.22
N SER A 30 48.79 -18.34 -42.25
CA SER A 30 48.07 -19.24 -41.34
C SER A 30 48.71 -19.21 -39.96
N VAL A 31 48.01 -18.64 -38.99
CA VAL A 31 48.35 -18.79 -37.56
C VAL A 31 47.91 -20.18 -37.10
N PRO A 32 48.72 -20.95 -36.35
CA PRO A 32 48.32 -22.25 -35.85
C PRO A 32 47.19 -22.11 -34.83
N VAL A 33 46.18 -22.98 -34.92
CA VAL A 33 45.18 -23.13 -33.86
C VAL A 33 45.88 -23.65 -32.61
N GLN A 34 45.92 -22.84 -31.55
CA GLN A 34 46.23 -23.34 -30.22
C GLN A 34 44.99 -24.08 -29.72
N ASN A 35 45.17 -25.30 -29.22
CA ASN A 35 44.09 -26.03 -28.55
C ASN A 35 43.57 -25.18 -27.39
N GLU A 36 42.27 -24.93 -27.38
CA GLU A 36 41.60 -24.31 -26.23
C GLU A 36 41.84 -25.21 -25.01
N GLY A 37 42.46 -24.65 -23.97
CA GLY A 37 42.51 -25.30 -22.67
C GLY A 37 41.11 -25.46 -22.12
N GLU A 38 40.89 -26.51 -21.35
CA GLU A 38 39.60 -26.78 -20.68
C GLU A 38 39.06 -25.50 -20.02
N PRO A 39 37.75 -25.23 -20.11
CA PRO A 39 37.18 -24.02 -19.54
C PRO A 39 37.50 -24.01 -18.04
N SER A 40 38.30 -23.03 -17.62
CA SER A 40 38.62 -22.80 -16.21
C SER A 40 37.31 -22.76 -15.45
N ALA A 41 37.06 -23.79 -14.62
CA ALA A 41 35.83 -23.92 -13.90
C ALA A 41 35.58 -22.61 -13.14
N ARG A 42 34.47 -21.93 -13.44
CA ARG A 42 33.98 -20.85 -12.59
C ARG A 42 33.97 -21.43 -11.19
N GLN A 43 34.76 -20.85 -10.29
CA GLN A 43 34.61 -21.16 -8.88
C GLN A 43 33.16 -20.85 -8.55
N GLN A 44 32.38 -21.91 -8.29
CA GLN A 44 31.11 -21.75 -7.61
C GLN A 44 31.48 -21.16 -6.25
N THR A 45 31.36 -19.83 -6.15
CA THR A 45 31.16 -19.18 -4.86
C THR A 45 29.98 -19.90 -4.24
N THR A 46 30.28 -20.75 -3.25
CA THR A 46 29.25 -21.41 -2.45
C THR A 46 28.45 -20.29 -1.81
N SER A 47 27.29 -19.97 -2.38
CA SER A 47 26.35 -19.07 -1.75
C SER A 47 25.97 -19.72 -0.43
N THR A 48 26.49 -19.17 0.65
CA THR A 48 26.00 -19.45 1.98
C THR A 48 24.54 -19.00 1.97
N ASN A 49 23.64 -19.98 1.84
CA ASN A 49 22.21 -19.76 1.67
C ASN A 49 21.61 -19.33 3.01
N HIS A 50 21.96 -18.10 3.43
CA HIS A 50 21.37 -17.44 4.57
C HIS A 50 19.93 -17.13 4.21
N ALA A 51 18.99 -17.74 4.93
CA ALA A 51 17.61 -17.33 4.85
C ALA A 51 17.52 -15.85 5.28
N LEU A 52 16.91 -15.02 4.44
CA LEU A 52 16.70 -13.59 4.73
C LEU A 52 15.79 -13.39 5.95
N PHE A 53 14.86 -14.33 6.15
CA PHE A 53 13.92 -14.36 7.26
C PHE A 53 14.01 -15.69 8.02
N VAL A 54 13.67 -15.66 9.30
CA VAL A 54 13.61 -16.84 10.17
C VAL A 54 12.22 -16.88 10.80
N ASP A 55 11.51 -18.01 10.65
CA ASP A 55 10.25 -18.23 11.37
C ASP A 55 10.52 -18.37 12.87
N ILE A 56 9.99 -17.40 13.63
CA ILE A 56 10.05 -17.37 15.09
C ILE A 56 8.69 -17.62 15.77
N THR A 57 7.62 -17.89 15.01
CA THR A 57 6.21 -17.92 15.49
C THR A 57 6.04 -18.82 16.71
N LYS A 58 6.63 -20.03 16.67
CA LYS A 58 6.60 -20.98 17.79
C LYS A 58 7.36 -20.49 19.02
N SER A 59 8.44 -19.75 18.86
CA SER A 59 9.24 -19.19 19.95
C SER A 59 8.69 -17.87 20.50
N SER A 60 7.99 -17.10 19.65
CA SER A 60 7.37 -15.83 20.02
C SER A 60 6.07 -16.00 20.80
N GLN A 61 5.43 -17.18 20.70
CA GLN A 61 4.15 -17.51 21.34
C GLN A 61 2.95 -16.73 20.77
N VAL A 62 3.13 -16.05 19.63
CA VAL A 62 2.03 -15.48 18.86
C VAL A 62 1.24 -16.62 18.21
N ASN A 63 -0.06 -16.68 18.48
CA ASN A 63 -0.99 -17.65 17.89
C ASN A 63 -2.27 -16.92 17.49
N VAL A 64 -2.24 -16.34 16.29
CA VAL A 64 -3.35 -15.58 15.70
C VAL A 64 -3.83 -16.29 14.44
N ASN A 65 -5.16 -16.30 14.25
CA ASN A 65 -5.79 -16.66 13.00
C ASN A 65 -6.69 -15.48 12.62
N TYR A 66 -6.48 -14.92 11.43
CA TYR A 66 -7.46 -14.02 10.81
C TYR A 66 -8.62 -14.87 10.28
N GLU A 67 -9.86 -14.48 10.58
CA GLU A 67 -11.04 -15.18 10.08
C GLU A 67 -11.51 -14.56 8.77
N SER A 68 -11.20 -15.20 7.64
CA SER A 68 -11.70 -14.76 6.33
C SER A 68 -13.13 -15.26 6.01
N GLY A 69 -13.75 -16.07 6.88
CA GLY A 69 -15.15 -16.50 6.70
C GLY A 69 -15.39 -17.56 5.62
N HIS A 70 -14.37 -17.89 4.81
CA HIS A 70 -14.42 -18.86 3.71
C HIS A 70 -14.97 -20.26 4.09
N SER A 71 -15.03 -20.60 5.39
CA SER A 71 -15.53 -21.89 5.89
C SER A 71 -16.92 -22.28 5.38
N ASP A 72 -17.79 -21.31 5.12
CA ASP A 72 -19.18 -21.53 4.74
C ASP A 72 -19.40 -21.56 3.22
N ASN A 73 -18.33 -21.51 2.42
CA ASN A 73 -18.37 -21.60 0.95
C ASN A 73 -19.29 -20.54 0.31
N ASN A 74 -19.30 -19.30 0.83
CA ASN A 74 -20.06 -18.22 0.20
C ASN A 74 -19.38 -17.77 -1.10
N TYR A 75 -18.04 -17.79 -1.17
CA TYR A 75 -17.24 -17.21 -2.27
C TYR A 75 -17.62 -15.73 -2.47
N ALA A 76 -17.79 -15.02 -1.37
CA ALA A 76 -18.06 -13.59 -1.44
C ALA A 76 -16.76 -12.82 -1.68
N LEU A 77 -16.81 -11.72 -2.43
CA LEU A 77 -15.65 -10.84 -2.62
C LEU A 77 -15.08 -10.38 -1.25
N LEU A 78 -15.93 -10.19 -0.24
CA LEU A 78 -15.52 -9.87 1.13
C LEU A 78 -14.60 -10.92 1.78
N GLU A 79 -14.72 -12.20 1.42
CA GLU A 79 -13.89 -13.30 1.95
C GLU A 79 -12.48 -13.33 1.33
N THR A 80 -12.20 -12.47 0.34
CA THR A 80 -10.89 -12.39 -0.37
C THR A 80 -9.92 -11.38 0.25
N VAL A 81 -10.44 -10.36 0.95
CA VAL A 81 -9.60 -9.28 1.52
C VAL A 81 -9.06 -9.70 2.88
N GLY A 82 -7.75 -9.59 3.05
CA GLY A 82 -7.03 -10.03 4.25
C GLY A 82 -7.15 -9.11 5.47
N GLY A 83 -6.32 -9.40 6.47
CA GLY A 83 -6.21 -8.65 7.72
C GLY A 83 -4.84 -8.03 7.93
N GLY A 84 -4.81 -6.84 8.52
CA GLY A 84 -3.62 -6.09 8.90
C GLY A 84 -3.18 -6.30 10.35
N VAL A 85 -1.97 -5.81 10.64
CA VAL A 85 -1.36 -5.80 11.97
C VAL A 85 -0.69 -4.44 12.21
N ALA A 86 -0.89 -3.88 13.39
CA ALA A 86 -0.17 -2.71 13.88
C ALA A 86 0.92 -3.14 14.89
N LEU A 87 2.08 -2.50 14.78
CA LEU A 87 3.10 -2.49 15.83
C LEU A 87 2.88 -1.24 16.68
N VAL A 88 2.69 -1.42 17.99
CA VAL A 88 2.33 -0.34 18.92
C VAL A 88 2.96 -0.59 20.28
N ASP A 89 3.51 0.42 20.94
CA ASP A 89 3.91 0.35 22.35
C ASP A 89 2.72 0.84 23.19
N PHE A 90 1.75 -0.04 23.47
CA PHE A 90 0.45 0.42 24.01
C PHE A 90 0.48 0.71 25.51
N ASP A 91 1.52 0.24 26.22
CA ASP A 91 1.68 0.44 27.66
C ASP A 91 2.95 1.21 28.08
N HIS A 92 3.67 1.77 27.09
CA HIS A 92 4.86 2.60 27.24
C HIS A 92 6.02 1.91 27.98
N ASP A 93 6.19 0.60 27.79
CA ASP A 93 7.34 -0.15 28.33
C ASP A 93 8.57 -0.14 27.40
N GLY A 94 8.43 0.44 26.20
CA GLY A 94 9.50 0.59 25.21
C GLY A 94 9.64 -0.60 24.26
N LEU A 95 8.69 -1.54 24.28
CA LEU A 95 8.64 -2.71 23.41
C LEU A 95 7.41 -2.64 22.51
N LEU A 96 7.59 -2.85 21.20
CA LEU A 96 6.45 -2.90 20.28
C LEU A 96 5.67 -4.20 20.48
N ASP A 97 4.41 -4.05 20.84
CA ASP A 97 3.34 -5.05 20.89
C ASP A 97 2.72 -5.26 19.51
N LEU A 98 1.83 -6.26 19.39
CA LEU A 98 1.13 -6.56 18.14
C LEU A 98 -0.38 -6.46 18.33
N PHE A 99 -1.05 -5.63 17.53
CA PHE A 99 -2.51 -5.61 17.41
C PHE A 99 -2.93 -6.12 16.02
N PHE A 100 -3.73 -7.18 15.95
CA PHE A 100 -4.23 -7.76 14.70
C PHE A 100 -5.72 -7.50 14.53
N ALA A 101 -6.15 -7.21 13.31
CA ALA A 101 -7.57 -7.28 12.94
C ALA A 101 -8.11 -8.72 13.09
N GLY A 102 -9.40 -8.85 13.40
CA GLY A 102 -10.02 -10.15 13.67
C GLY A 102 -10.61 -10.84 12.43
N GLY A 103 -11.02 -10.07 11.42
CA GLY A 103 -11.80 -10.57 10.29
C GLY A 103 -13.28 -10.68 10.63
N GLY A 104 -13.96 -11.65 10.03
CA GLY A 104 -15.38 -11.89 10.27
C GLY A 104 -15.93 -13.12 9.55
N ARG A 105 -17.18 -13.46 9.86
CA ARG A 105 -17.89 -14.61 9.31
C ARG A 105 -19.15 -14.19 8.59
N LEU A 106 -19.34 -14.74 7.40
CA LEU A 106 -20.60 -14.71 6.66
C LEU A 106 -21.36 -16.02 6.89
N ALA A 107 -22.56 -15.93 7.47
CA ALA A 107 -23.45 -17.08 7.55
C ALA A 107 -23.83 -17.56 6.13
N PRO A 108 -24.17 -18.85 5.94
CA PRO A 108 -24.55 -19.38 4.64
C PRO A 108 -25.59 -18.55 3.91
N GLU A 109 -25.44 -18.48 2.58
CA GLU A 109 -26.24 -17.62 1.67
C GLU A 109 -26.08 -16.11 1.97
N MET A 110 -25.03 -15.74 2.72
CA MET A 110 -24.71 -14.38 3.19
C MET A 110 -25.81 -13.76 4.07
N SER A 111 -26.61 -14.62 4.73
CA SER A 111 -27.83 -14.25 5.46
C SER A 111 -27.62 -13.45 6.75
N ALA A 112 -26.39 -13.45 7.28
CA ALA A 112 -25.96 -12.65 8.42
C ALA A 112 -24.43 -12.50 8.40
N MET A 113 -23.92 -11.45 9.03
CA MET A 113 -22.50 -11.20 9.22
C MET A 113 -22.18 -11.03 10.70
N ARG A 114 -20.97 -11.44 11.11
CA ARG A 114 -20.43 -11.19 12.45
C ARG A 114 -18.93 -10.88 12.38
N GLY A 115 -18.51 -9.77 12.97
CA GLY A 115 -17.10 -9.49 13.22
C GLY A 115 -16.48 -10.50 14.20
N GLU A 116 -15.22 -10.87 13.97
CA GLU A 116 -14.43 -11.60 14.94
C GLU A 116 -13.49 -10.67 15.71
N ARG A 117 -13.14 -11.05 16.94
CA ARG A 117 -12.43 -10.20 17.89
C ARG A 117 -10.96 -9.98 17.48
N CYS A 118 -10.58 -8.71 17.27
CA CYS A 118 -9.21 -8.25 17.13
C CYS A 118 -8.30 -8.73 18.29
N LYS A 119 -7.01 -8.95 18.01
CA LYS A 119 -6.08 -9.58 18.97
C LYS A 119 -4.96 -8.66 19.39
N LEU A 120 -4.77 -8.49 20.69
CA LEU A 120 -3.66 -7.74 21.27
C LEU A 120 -2.70 -8.71 21.98
N PHE A 121 -1.43 -8.65 21.57
CA PHE A 121 -0.34 -9.47 22.07
C PHE A 121 0.75 -8.56 22.65
N ARG A 122 0.86 -8.53 23.99
CA ARG A 122 1.89 -7.73 24.67
C ARG A 122 3.26 -8.38 24.56
N ASN A 123 4.27 -7.63 24.15
CA ASN A 123 5.67 -8.01 24.14
C ASN A 123 6.23 -8.09 25.56
N VAL A 124 6.89 -9.20 25.89
CA VAL A 124 7.53 -9.46 27.19
C VAL A 124 9.04 -9.67 27.03
N ALA A 125 9.61 -8.89 26.10
CA ALA A 125 10.97 -8.87 25.62
C ALA A 125 11.43 -10.14 24.88
N ASN A 126 12.51 -9.98 24.09
CA ASN A 126 13.09 -11.03 23.24
C ASN A 126 12.10 -11.60 22.20
N LEU A 127 11.21 -10.76 21.67
CA LEU A 127 10.16 -11.12 20.71
C LEU A 127 9.26 -12.26 21.21
N LYS A 128 8.99 -12.30 22.52
CA LYS A 128 7.99 -13.16 23.13
C LYS A 128 6.76 -12.34 23.47
N PHE A 129 5.58 -12.91 23.28
CA PHE A 129 4.34 -12.18 23.45
C PHE A 129 3.34 -12.96 24.32
N HIS A 130 2.51 -12.23 25.05
CA HIS A 130 1.38 -12.76 25.80
C HIS A 130 0.07 -12.24 25.19
N ASP A 131 -0.87 -13.13 24.86
CA ASP A 131 -2.22 -12.76 24.45
C ASP A 131 -2.95 -12.07 25.63
N VAL A 132 -3.33 -10.81 25.44
CA VAL A 132 -4.10 -10.00 26.38
C VAL A 132 -5.49 -9.61 25.82
N SER A 133 -5.90 -10.20 24.70
CA SER A 133 -7.15 -9.86 23.98
C SER A 133 -8.44 -10.10 24.77
N SER A 134 -8.38 -10.91 25.83
CA SER A 134 -9.54 -11.33 26.65
C SER A 134 -9.55 -10.78 28.07
N THR A 135 -8.64 -9.87 28.43
CA THR A 135 -8.60 -9.23 29.76
C THR A 135 -9.69 -8.18 29.97
N GLY A 136 -10.40 -7.80 28.90
CA GLY A 136 -11.29 -6.64 28.87
C GLY A 136 -10.63 -5.38 28.30
N PHE A 137 -9.34 -5.43 27.96
CA PHE A 137 -8.60 -4.28 27.41
C PHE A 137 -9.00 -3.88 25.98
N VAL A 138 -9.54 -4.80 25.17
CA VAL A 138 -9.98 -4.49 23.80
C VAL A 138 -11.51 -4.66 23.71
N PRO A 139 -12.26 -3.60 23.36
CA PRO A 139 -13.68 -3.66 23.03
C PRO A 139 -13.99 -4.68 21.93
N GLU A 140 -15.26 -5.07 21.78
CA GLU A 140 -15.65 -5.96 20.68
C GLU A 140 -15.83 -5.16 19.38
N THR A 141 -15.17 -5.62 18.31
CA THR A 141 -15.39 -5.12 16.95
C THR A 141 -16.62 -5.82 16.38
N ALA A 142 -17.70 -5.08 16.16
CA ALA A 142 -18.99 -5.64 15.74
C ALA A 142 -19.04 -6.04 14.25
N PHE A 143 -18.11 -5.54 13.45
CA PHE A 143 -18.08 -5.64 11.99
C PHE A 143 -16.89 -6.46 11.47
N TYR A 144 -16.89 -6.80 10.18
CA TYR A 144 -15.85 -7.61 9.56
C TYR A 144 -14.59 -6.75 9.36
N SER A 145 -13.54 -6.97 10.16
CA SER A 145 -12.36 -6.09 10.21
C SER A 145 -11.26 -6.46 9.21
N HIS A 146 -10.56 -5.46 8.65
CA HIS A 146 -9.45 -5.63 7.72
C HIS A 146 -8.17 -4.96 8.25
N GLY A 147 -8.06 -3.64 8.17
CA GLY A 147 -6.86 -2.89 8.56
C GLY A 147 -6.85 -2.44 10.01
N VAL A 148 -5.68 -2.01 10.46
CA VAL A 148 -5.50 -1.26 11.72
C VAL A 148 -4.38 -0.23 11.55
N THR A 149 -4.63 0.99 12.02
CA THR A 149 -3.69 2.13 11.95
C THR A 149 -3.53 2.73 13.33
N GLY A 150 -2.29 2.91 13.79
CA GLY A 150 -1.98 3.55 15.07
C GLY A 150 -1.72 5.04 14.92
N MET A 151 -2.19 5.84 15.88
CA MET A 151 -1.97 7.29 15.96
C MET A 151 -2.22 7.79 17.39
N ASP A 152 -1.71 8.96 17.75
CA ASP A 152 -2.16 9.72 18.93
C ASP A 152 -3.16 10.77 18.42
N TYR A 153 -4.47 10.46 18.45
CA TYR A 153 -5.46 11.34 17.79
C TYR A 153 -5.90 12.51 18.67
N ASN A 154 -5.62 12.46 19.97
CA ASN A 154 -6.08 13.44 20.96
C ASN A 154 -4.92 14.25 21.58
N ALA A 155 -3.67 13.97 21.19
CA ALA A 155 -2.43 14.53 21.69
C ALA A 155 -2.18 14.30 23.20
N ASP A 156 -2.65 13.18 23.75
CA ASP A 156 -2.40 12.79 25.15
C ASP A 156 -1.10 11.99 25.36
N GLY A 157 -0.43 11.62 24.25
CA GLY A 157 0.85 10.93 24.21
C GLY A 157 0.76 9.41 24.17
N TRP A 158 -0.43 8.81 24.22
CA TRP A 158 -0.64 7.38 24.04
C TRP A 158 -1.01 7.04 22.59
N THR A 159 -0.62 5.85 22.13
CA THR A 159 -1.06 5.39 20.79
C THR A 159 -2.44 4.76 20.88
N ASP A 160 -3.40 5.41 20.22
CA ASP A 160 -4.74 4.93 19.89
C ASP A 160 -4.73 4.08 18.62
N LEU A 161 -5.83 3.37 18.36
CA LEU A 161 -5.96 2.47 17.21
C LEU A 161 -7.25 2.71 16.44
N LEU A 162 -7.16 2.92 15.12
CA LEU A 162 -8.30 2.87 14.22
C LEU A 162 -8.34 1.51 13.52
N VAL A 163 -9.41 0.75 13.70
CA VAL A 163 -9.69 -0.50 12.98
C VAL A 163 -10.63 -0.22 11.81
N THR A 164 -10.28 -0.67 10.61
CA THR A 164 -11.12 -0.55 9.41
C THR A 164 -11.85 -1.86 9.11
N GLY A 165 -12.95 -1.81 8.35
CA GLY A 165 -13.65 -3.01 7.94
C GLY A 165 -14.83 -2.79 7.00
N TYR A 166 -15.49 -3.88 6.62
CA TYR A 166 -16.83 -3.81 6.03
C TYR A 166 -17.88 -3.58 7.11
N GLY A 167 -18.59 -2.46 6.99
CA GLY A 167 -19.61 -1.99 7.93
C GLY A 167 -19.26 -0.69 8.65
N GLY A 168 -18.02 -0.20 8.55
CA GLY A 168 -17.57 1.04 9.18
C GLY A 168 -16.10 0.98 9.65
N VAL A 169 -15.78 1.84 10.61
CA VAL A 169 -14.49 1.86 11.33
C VAL A 169 -14.74 1.82 12.85
N GLN A 170 -13.69 1.54 13.63
CA GLN A 170 -13.73 1.60 15.09
C GLN A 170 -12.49 2.35 15.60
N LEU A 171 -12.67 3.50 16.27
CA LEU A 171 -11.61 4.23 16.94
C LEU A 171 -11.55 3.81 18.42
N LEU A 172 -10.40 3.24 18.79
CA LEU A 172 -10.09 2.72 20.12
C LEU A 172 -9.10 3.68 20.80
N GLN A 173 -9.59 4.50 21.75
CA GLN A 173 -8.76 5.38 22.54
C GLN A 173 -8.04 4.61 23.66
N ASN A 174 -6.72 4.69 23.71
CA ASN A 174 -5.92 4.13 24.81
C ASN A 174 -6.17 4.94 26.10
N GLN A 175 -6.40 4.25 27.21
CA GLN A 175 -6.70 4.88 28.51
C GLN A 175 -5.46 5.05 29.39
N GLY A 176 -4.27 4.64 28.91
CA GLY A 176 -3.00 4.73 29.64
C GLY A 176 -2.85 3.76 30.81
N ASP A 177 -3.81 2.84 31.01
CA ASP A 177 -3.75 1.73 31.96
C ASP A 177 -3.66 0.35 31.26
N GLY A 178 -3.43 0.37 29.95
CA GLY A 178 -3.41 -0.80 29.07
C GLY A 178 -4.79 -1.20 28.51
N SER A 179 -5.87 -0.48 28.86
CA SER A 179 -7.20 -0.65 28.26
C SER A 179 -7.49 0.35 27.14
N PHE A 180 -8.40 -0.04 26.24
CA PHE A 180 -8.94 0.80 25.18
C PHE A 180 -10.44 1.05 25.38
N CYS A 181 -10.90 2.25 25.03
CA CYS A 181 -12.31 2.63 24.97
C CYS A 181 -12.74 2.85 23.52
N ASP A 182 -13.91 2.35 23.13
CA ASP A 182 -14.49 2.69 21.82
C ASP A 182 -15.08 4.09 21.87
N VAL A 183 -14.45 5.01 21.14
CA VAL A 183 -14.83 6.43 21.06
C VAL A 183 -15.32 6.82 19.66
N THR A 184 -15.50 5.85 18.75
CA THR A 184 -15.83 6.07 17.33
C THR A 184 -16.95 7.09 17.12
N ARG A 185 -18.02 6.93 17.89
CA ARG A 185 -19.18 7.81 17.85
C ARG A 185 -18.92 9.19 18.43
N ASP A 186 -18.30 9.23 19.60
CA ASP A 186 -18.01 10.48 20.30
C ASP A 186 -16.98 11.31 19.52
N ALA A 187 -16.10 10.68 18.73
CA ALA A 187 -15.14 11.31 17.82
C ALA A 187 -15.70 11.70 16.44
N GLY A 188 -16.98 11.43 16.14
CA GLY A 188 -17.61 11.81 14.87
C GLY A 188 -17.40 10.85 13.68
N LEU A 189 -16.85 9.65 13.91
CA LEU A 189 -16.52 8.66 12.88
C LEU A 189 -17.63 7.60 12.66
N GLU A 190 -18.91 7.94 12.85
CA GLU A 190 -20.05 7.04 12.53
C GLU A 190 -20.24 6.90 10.99
N VAL A 191 -19.28 6.29 10.29
CA VAL A 191 -19.32 6.00 8.86
C VAL A 191 -19.75 4.56 8.57
N PHE A 192 -20.37 4.34 7.40
CA PHE A 192 -20.72 3.02 6.88
C PHE A 192 -20.17 2.87 5.46
N GLY A 193 -19.57 1.73 5.16
CA GLY A 193 -18.87 1.48 3.90
C GLY A 193 -17.97 0.25 4.00
N TRP A 194 -17.08 0.07 3.01
CA TRP A 194 -16.06 -0.97 3.04
C TRP A 194 -14.68 -0.33 3.09
N PHE A 195 -14.17 -0.16 4.31
CA PHE A 195 -12.86 0.42 4.58
C PHE A 195 -11.83 -0.70 4.71
N THR A 196 -10.75 -0.61 3.94
CA THR A 196 -9.71 -1.66 3.87
C THR A 196 -8.43 -1.20 4.57
N ALA A 197 -8.02 0.04 4.34
CA ALA A 197 -6.84 0.66 4.93
C ALA A 197 -7.12 2.12 5.35
N ALA A 198 -6.28 2.66 6.22
CA ALA A 198 -6.33 4.07 6.62
C ALA A 198 -4.93 4.63 6.86
N ALA A 199 -4.72 5.91 6.53
CA ALA A 199 -3.51 6.65 6.89
C ALA A 199 -3.88 7.80 7.83
N ALA A 200 -3.02 8.04 8.83
CA ALA A 200 -3.15 9.13 9.79
C ALA A 200 -1.96 10.07 9.64
N ALA A 201 -2.20 11.35 9.33
CA ALA A 201 -1.16 12.35 9.15
C ALA A 201 -1.71 13.79 9.23
N ASP A 202 -0.86 14.77 9.55
CA ASP A 202 -1.21 16.19 9.51
C ASP A 202 -1.21 16.68 8.04
N LEU A 203 -2.37 16.57 7.38
CA LEU A 203 -2.53 16.83 5.94
C LEU A 203 -2.86 18.31 5.64
N ASP A 204 -3.37 19.05 6.63
CA ASP A 204 -3.71 20.47 6.52
C ASP A 204 -2.77 21.41 7.31
N ARG A 205 -1.75 20.85 7.99
CA ARG A 205 -0.68 21.52 8.75
C ARG A 205 -1.18 22.31 9.97
N ASP A 206 -2.32 21.94 10.53
CA ASP A 206 -2.79 22.52 11.80
C ASP A 206 -2.19 21.86 13.06
N GLY A 207 -1.39 20.80 12.87
CA GLY A 207 -0.67 20.09 13.92
C GLY A 207 -1.41 18.90 14.52
N ASN A 208 -2.57 18.51 13.96
CA ASN A 208 -3.34 17.35 14.38
C ASN A 208 -3.34 16.27 13.29
N ALA A 209 -3.35 15.00 13.66
CA ALA A 209 -3.42 13.92 12.68
C ALA A 209 -4.84 13.81 12.10
N ASP A 210 -4.98 14.16 10.82
CA ASP A 210 -6.15 13.90 9.98
C ASP A 210 -6.20 12.42 9.56
N LEU A 211 -7.36 11.97 9.07
CA LEU A 211 -7.60 10.59 8.64
C LEU A 211 -8.00 10.50 7.17
N PHE A 212 -7.19 9.79 6.38
CA PHE A 212 -7.56 9.29 5.06
C PHE A 212 -8.03 7.84 5.19
N LEU A 213 -9.31 7.59 4.91
CA LEU A 213 -9.94 6.28 4.99
C LEU A 213 -10.16 5.74 3.58
N SER A 214 -9.46 4.67 3.22
CA SER A 214 -9.53 4.13 1.87
C SER A 214 -10.67 3.11 1.73
N GLN A 215 -11.45 3.22 0.66
CA GLN A 215 -12.61 2.35 0.40
C GLN A 215 -12.45 1.51 -0.85
N TYR A 216 -13.02 0.29 -0.81
CA TYR A 216 -12.86 -0.70 -1.87
C TYR A 216 -14.00 -0.67 -2.91
N CYS A 217 -15.21 -1.09 -2.57
CA CYS A 217 -16.35 -1.05 -3.49
C CYS A 217 -17.69 -1.04 -2.77
N ASP A 218 -18.75 -0.64 -3.47
CA ASP A 218 -20.13 -0.81 -3.00
C ASP A 218 -20.58 -2.27 -3.08
N TRP A 219 -19.98 -3.10 -2.24
CA TRP A 219 -20.39 -4.49 -2.06
C TRP A 219 -21.58 -4.60 -1.12
N LYS A 220 -22.50 -5.51 -1.41
CA LYS A 220 -23.58 -5.91 -0.51
C LYS A 220 -23.87 -7.41 -0.67
N PRO A 221 -24.29 -8.12 0.39
CA PRO A 221 -24.69 -9.53 0.32
C PRO A 221 -25.66 -9.85 -0.82
N GLU A 222 -26.62 -8.95 -1.09
CA GLU A 222 -27.66 -9.16 -2.10
C GLU A 222 -27.14 -9.09 -3.54
N PHE A 223 -25.92 -8.58 -3.77
CA PHE A 223 -25.30 -8.50 -5.09
C PHE A 223 -24.60 -9.80 -5.51
N GLU A 224 -24.22 -10.64 -4.54
CA GLU A 224 -23.58 -11.94 -4.78
C GLU A 224 -24.40 -13.15 -4.31
N SER A 225 -25.39 -12.99 -3.43
CA SER A 225 -26.20 -14.11 -2.94
C SER A 225 -26.92 -14.83 -4.08
N GLY A 226 -26.55 -16.09 -4.32
CA GLY A 226 -27.03 -16.90 -5.46
C GLY A 226 -26.33 -16.63 -6.81
N ARG A 227 -25.37 -15.72 -6.89
CA ARG A 227 -24.53 -15.49 -8.07
C ARG A 227 -23.47 -16.59 -8.20
N PHE A 228 -23.22 -17.02 -9.43
CA PHE A 228 -22.10 -17.92 -9.75
C PHE A 228 -21.02 -17.12 -10.49
N CYS A 229 -19.82 -17.11 -9.94
CA CYS A 229 -18.60 -16.58 -10.55
C CYS A 229 -17.56 -17.72 -10.62
N GLY A 230 -16.58 -17.61 -11.51
CA GLY A 230 -15.67 -18.71 -11.92
C GLY A 230 -16.10 -19.44 -13.21
N ASP A 231 -15.43 -20.55 -13.55
CA ASP A 231 -15.71 -21.33 -14.76
C ASP A 231 -16.91 -22.28 -14.59
N ALA A 232 -18.09 -21.78 -14.97
CA ALA A 232 -19.34 -22.54 -14.97
C ALA A 232 -19.37 -23.76 -15.92
N LYS A 233 -18.46 -23.86 -16.90
CA LYS A 233 -18.35 -25.03 -17.80
C LYS A 233 -17.52 -26.15 -17.16
N GLN A 234 -16.52 -25.78 -16.36
CA GLN A 234 -15.71 -26.73 -15.59
C GLN A 234 -16.31 -27.02 -14.20
N GLY A 235 -17.29 -26.21 -13.76
CA GLY A 235 -17.88 -26.32 -12.42
C GLY A 235 -17.00 -25.74 -11.32
N ILE A 236 -16.02 -24.91 -11.69
CA ILE A 236 -15.11 -24.22 -10.75
C ILE A 236 -15.83 -22.95 -10.32
N ARG A 237 -16.12 -22.84 -9.02
CA ARG A 237 -16.67 -21.61 -8.42
C ARG A 237 -15.54 -20.77 -7.88
N ASP A 238 -15.67 -19.47 -8.04
CA ASP A 238 -14.78 -18.45 -7.51
C ASP A 238 -15.61 -17.26 -6.96
N SER A 239 -14.93 -16.34 -6.30
CA SER A 239 -15.40 -14.99 -5.99
C SER A 239 -15.76 -14.22 -7.27
N CYS A 240 -16.63 -13.21 -7.16
CA CYS A 240 -16.91 -12.34 -8.30
C CYS A 240 -15.83 -11.25 -8.43
N PRO A 241 -15.35 -10.97 -9.66
CA PRO A 241 -14.26 -10.04 -9.89
C PRO A 241 -14.65 -8.62 -9.42
N PRO A 242 -13.74 -7.84 -8.82
CA PRO A 242 -14.04 -6.53 -8.20
C PRO A 242 -14.59 -5.49 -9.19
N GLN A 243 -14.31 -5.65 -10.48
CA GLN A 243 -14.85 -4.83 -11.56
C GLN A 243 -16.37 -4.99 -11.76
N ASP A 244 -16.99 -6.03 -11.18
CA ASP A 244 -18.45 -6.24 -11.20
C ASP A 244 -19.23 -5.38 -10.17
N PHE A 245 -18.53 -4.61 -9.32
CA PHE A 245 -19.10 -3.75 -8.27
C PHE A 245 -18.75 -2.29 -8.54
N ASP A 246 -19.62 -1.35 -8.17
CA ASP A 246 -19.27 0.08 -8.30
C ASP A 246 -18.14 0.46 -7.31
N PRO A 247 -17.20 1.33 -7.68
CA PRO A 247 -16.16 1.82 -6.77
C PRO A 247 -16.78 2.60 -5.60
N ALA A 248 -16.10 2.58 -4.46
CA ALA A 248 -16.50 3.37 -3.29
C ALA A 248 -15.54 4.55 -3.12
N PRO A 249 -16.03 5.75 -2.76
CA PRO A 249 -15.17 6.92 -2.60
C PRO A 249 -14.30 6.79 -1.34
N ASP A 250 -13.00 7.03 -1.47
CA ASP A 250 -12.14 7.27 -0.31
C ASP A 250 -12.68 8.49 0.47
N LEU A 251 -12.56 8.48 1.80
CA LEU A 251 -13.02 9.57 2.67
C LEU A 251 -11.85 10.27 3.33
N LEU A 252 -11.95 11.59 3.51
CA LEU A 252 -11.01 12.38 4.27
C LEU A 252 -11.70 13.10 5.41
N PHE A 253 -11.11 13.00 6.61
CA PHE A 253 -11.60 13.59 7.84
C PHE A 253 -10.52 14.44 8.49
N ARG A 254 -10.84 15.70 8.77
CA ARG A 254 -9.96 16.61 9.50
C ARG A 254 -10.15 16.43 11.01
N ASN A 255 -9.06 16.41 11.78
CA ASN A 255 -9.10 16.38 13.23
C ASN A 255 -9.14 17.79 13.85
N SER A 256 -10.22 18.12 14.57
CA SER A 256 -10.50 19.47 15.08
C SER A 256 -9.77 19.83 16.39
N ALA A 257 -8.56 19.30 16.62
CA ALA A 257 -7.70 19.50 17.81
C ALA A 257 -8.30 19.12 19.19
N ASN A 258 -9.56 18.71 19.21
CA ASN A 258 -10.34 18.31 20.38
C ASN A 258 -10.77 16.83 20.30
N GLY A 259 -10.15 16.06 19.40
CA GLY A 259 -10.49 14.67 19.11
C GLY A 259 -11.84 14.50 18.39
N GLN A 260 -12.32 15.51 17.66
CA GLN A 260 -13.48 15.41 16.77
C GLN A 260 -13.05 15.40 15.32
N PHE A 261 -13.54 14.44 14.55
CA PHE A 261 -13.32 14.35 13.11
C PHE A 261 -14.47 14.98 12.33
N GLU A 262 -14.16 15.89 11.41
CA GLU A 262 -15.11 16.48 10.45
C GLU A 262 -14.78 16.01 9.04
N SER A 263 -15.76 15.52 8.28
CA SER A 263 -15.50 15.09 6.89
C SER A 263 -15.20 16.29 6.00
N VAL A 264 -14.00 16.29 5.42
CA VAL A 264 -13.52 17.27 4.44
C VAL A 264 -13.43 16.70 3.04
N THR A 265 -13.82 15.44 2.82
CA THR A 265 -13.76 14.70 1.54
C THR A 265 -14.08 15.52 0.28
N GLU A 266 -15.20 16.27 0.28
CA GLU A 266 -15.60 17.12 -0.86
C GLU A 266 -14.65 18.33 -1.04
N ALA A 267 -14.27 19.00 0.05
CA ALA A 267 -13.35 20.14 0.01
C ALA A 267 -11.92 19.72 -0.36
N ALA A 268 -11.52 18.51 0.03
CA ALA A 268 -10.24 17.88 -0.28
C ALA A 268 -10.13 17.39 -1.73
N ASN A 269 -11.25 17.29 -2.46
CA ASN A 269 -11.31 16.82 -3.85
C ASN A 269 -10.72 15.39 -4.04
N VAL A 270 -11.02 14.50 -3.08
CA VAL A 270 -10.66 13.09 -3.15
C VAL A 270 -11.47 12.37 -4.25
N ARG A 271 -10.86 11.42 -4.96
CA ARG A 271 -11.50 10.70 -6.07
C ARG A 271 -12.55 9.71 -5.57
N ALA A 272 -13.56 9.46 -6.40
CA ALA A 272 -14.71 8.60 -6.09
C ALA A 272 -14.72 7.25 -6.85
N ASP A 273 -13.71 7.01 -7.67
CA ASP A 273 -13.58 5.87 -8.59
C ASP A 273 -12.34 5.01 -8.30
N GLY A 274 -11.95 4.94 -7.03
CA GLY A 274 -10.92 4.03 -6.51
C GLY A 274 -11.48 2.67 -6.07
N ARG A 275 -10.57 1.74 -5.82
CA ARG A 275 -10.82 0.46 -5.13
C ARG A 275 -9.67 0.19 -4.17
N GLY A 276 -9.56 1.05 -3.17
CA GLY A 276 -8.44 1.07 -2.26
C GLY A 276 -8.27 -0.27 -1.55
N LEU A 277 -7.06 -0.82 -1.62
CA LEU A 277 -6.59 -1.95 -0.80
C LEU A 277 -5.38 -1.58 0.08
N GLY A 278 -4.68 -0.51 -0.26
CA GLY A 278 -3.60 0.06 0.55
C GLY A 278 -3.57 1.58 0.42
N VAL A 279 -3.19 2.25 1.51
CA VAL A 279 -2.91 3.69 1.52
C VAL A 279 -1.66 3.96 2.35
N VAL A 280 -0.81 4.87 1.88
CA VAL A 280 0.34 5.41 2.61
C VAL A 280 0.33 6.93 2.52
N ALA A 281 0.83 7.58 3.57
CA ALA A 281 1.01 9.03 3.61
C ALA A 281 2.47 9.35 3.94
N GLY A 282 3.04 10.35 3.27
CA GLY A 282 4.44 10.77 3.43
C GLY A 282 4.78 11.96 2.54
N ASP A 283 5.90 12.63 2.81
CA ASP A 283 6.44 13.67 1.92
C ASP A 283 7.22 12.96 0.80
N PHE A 284 6.63 12.86 -0.40
CA PHE A 284 7.23 12.13 -1.52
C PHE A 284 7.96 13.06 -2.50
N ASN A 285 7.67 14.37 -2.53
CA ASN A 285 8.37 15.33 -3.39
C ASN A 285 9.40 16.21 -2.67
N GLY A 286 9.50 16.12 -1.34
CA GLY A 286 10.44 16.86 -0.51
C GLY A 286 10.03 18.31 -0.24
N ASP A 287 8.74 18.65 -0.31
CA ASP A 287 8.24 20.02 -0.15
C ASP A 287 7.70 20.37 1.26
N GLU A 288 7.89 19.46 2.22
CA GLU A 288 7.40 19.51 3.61
C GLU A 288 5.86 19.52 3.73
N ARG A 289 5.13 19.06 2.70
CA ARG A 289 3.73 18.61 2.81
C ARG A 289 3.66 17.09 2.88
N ILE A 290 2.54 16.60 3.40
CA ILE A 290 2.24 15.17 3.37
C ILE A 290 1.36 14.90 2.16
N ASP A 291 1.86 14.01 1.31
CA ASP A 291 1.17 13.44 0.17
C ASP A 291 0.46 12.14 0.56
N VAL A 292 -0.47 11.68 -0.26
CA VAL A 292 -1.18 10.39 -0.07
C VAL A 292 -1.12 9.56 -1.34
N PHE A 293 -0.65 8.32 -1.24
CA PHE A 293 -0.70 7.33 -2.32
C PHE A 293 -1.68 6.21 -1.97
N VAL A 294 -2.59 5.89 -2.90
CA VAL A 294 -3.61 4.85 -2.77
C VAL A 294 -3.40 3.79 -3.85
N ALA A 295 -3.17 2.55 -3.40
CA ALA A 295 -3.16 1.36 -4.24
C ALA A 295 -4.59 0.91 -4.49
N ASN A 296 -5.00 0.93 -5.76
CA ASN A 296 -6.35 0.61 -6.22
C ASN A 296 -6.37 -0.69 -7.00
N ASP A 297 -7.24 -1.61 -6.60
CA ASP A 297 -7.48 -2.85 -7.33
C ASP A 297 -8.19 -2.58 -8.66
N ALA A 298 -7.70 -3.20 -9.73
CA ALA A 298 -8.28 -3.17 -11.06
C ALA A 298 -8.60 -1.76 -11.59
N GLY A 299 -7.83 -0.77 -11.15
CA GLY A 299 -8.07 0.64 -11.38
C GLY A 299 -6.77 1.44 -11.37
N ASN A 300 -6.87 2.74 -11.66
CA ASN A 300 -5.69 3.60 -11.58
C ASN A 300 -5.34 3.83 -10.11
N ASN A 301 -4.07 3.63 -9.71
CA ASN A 301 -3.60 4.13 -8.43
C ASN A 301 -3.73 5.65 -8.36
N HIS A 302 -4.02 6.19 -7.17
CA HIS A 302 -4.12 7.64 -6.96
C HIS A 302 -2.88 8.13 -6.22
N LEU A 303 -2.35 9.27 -6.65
CA LEU A 303 -1.36 10.04 -5.90
C LEU A 303 -1.89 11.44 -5.71
N TYR A 304 -1.95 11.88 -4.46
CA TYR A 304 -2.43 13.19 -4.07
C TYR A 304 -1.26 13.98 -3.49
N TRP A 305 -0.83 15.01 -4.22
CA TRP A 305 0.16 15.95 -3.68
C TRP A 305 -0.51 16.84 -2.63
N GLY A 306 0.16 17.02 -1.50
CA GLY A 306 -0.28 17.79 -0.34
C GLY A 306 -0.30 19.31 -0.56
N GLY A 307 -0.66 20.03 0.51
CA GLY A 307 -0.75 21.50 0.52
C GLY A 307 -0.71 22.08 1.93
N ASP A 308 -0.84 23.41 2.06
CA ASP A 308 -1.09 24.04 3.38
C ASP A 308 -2.55 23.95 3.83
N SER A 309 -3.43 23.36 3.00
CA SER A 309 -4.83 23.01 3.28
C SER A 309 -5.42 22.33 2.04
N TRP A 310 -6.73 22.12 2.04
CA TRP A 310 -7.54 21.59 0.94
C TRP A 310 -7.64 22.56 -0.26
N PRO A 311 -7.80 22.07 -1.51
CA PRO A 311 -7.89 20.67 -1.92
C PRO A 311 -6.52 19.99 -2.09
N LEU A 312 -6.51 18.67 -2.03
CA LEU A 312 -5.38 17.86 -2.48
C LEU A 312 -5.30 17.86 -4.02
N ARG A 313 -4.09 17.73 -4.58
CA ARG A 313 -3.87 17.68 -6.03
C ARG A 313 -3.65 16.24 -6.48
N GLU A 314 -4.69 15.60 -7.01
CA GLU A 314 -4.54 14.30 -7.67
C GLU A 314 -3.66 14.40 -8.91
N ALA A 315 -2.75 13.43 -9.07
CA ALA A 315 -1.70 13.43 -10.07
C ALA A 315 -1.12 12.03 -10.37
N GLY A 316 -1.77 10.92 -10.02
CA GLY A 316 -1.22 9.56 -10.20
C GLY A 316 -0.76 9.28 -11.62
N LEU A 317 -1.51 9.74 -12.63
CA LEU A 317 -1.12 9.61 -14.04
C LEU A 317 0.03 10.56 -14.43
N ALA A 318 0.07 11.76 -13.87
CA ALA A 318 1.10 12.76 -14.17
C ALA A 318 2.44 12.44 -13.51
N GLY A 319 2.40 11.87 -12.29
CA GLY A 319 3.54 11.40 -11.51
C GLY A 319 3.97 9.96 -11.83
N GLY A 320 3.37 9.29 -12.82
CA GLY A 320 3.85 8.00 -13.31
C GLY A 320 3.50 6.76 -12.48
N VAL A 321 2.62 6.87 -11.48
CA VAL A 321 2.29 5.78 -10.54
C VAL A 321 0.90 5.16 -10.73
N ALA A 322 0.03 5.76 -11.55
CA ALA A 322 -1.35 5.29 -11.74
C ALA A 322 -1.48 3.93 -12.44
N THR A 323 -0.50 3.53 -13.25
CA THR A 323 -0.58 2.40 -14.17
C THR A 323 0.82 1.82 -14.40
N ASN A 324 0.90 0.59 -14.88
CA ASN A 324 2.16 -0.01 -15.29
C ASN A 324 2.80 0.65 -16.52
N GLU A 325 3.99 0.15 -16.89
CA GLU A 325 4.79 0.56 -18.05
C GLU A 325 4.09 0.48 -19.41
N TYR A 326 2.92 -0.17 -19.51
CA TYR A 326 2.08 -0.24 -20.73
C TYR A 326 0.90 0.73 -20.71
N GLY A 327 0.72 1.50 -19.62
CA GLY A 327 -0.43 2.39 -19.43
C GLY A 327 -1.72 1.64 -19.07
N LEU A 328 -1.61 0.46 -18.46
CA LEU A 328 -2.74 -0.32 -17.99
C LEU A 328 -2.82 -0.29 -16.45
N PRO A 329 -4.03 -0.17 -15.86
CA PRO A 329 -4.21 -0.39 -14.43
C PRO A 329 -3.94 -1.86 -14.08
N GLU A 330 -3.56 -2.09 -12.82
CA GLU A 330 -3.25 -3.41 -12.24
C GLU A 330 -4.09 -3.63 -10.98
N GLY A 331 -4.11 -4.85 -10.44
CA GLY A 331 -4.73 -5.20 -9.17
C GLY A 331 -3.88 -4.79 -7.98
N SER A 332 -3.63 -3.50 -7.80
CA SER A 332 -2.71 -2.99 -6.77
C SER A 332 -3.25 -3.13 -5.34
N MET A 333 -2.42 -3.70 -4.45
CA MET A 333 -2.79 -4.10 -3.09
C MET A 333 -1.90 -3.46 -2.00
N GLY A 334 -0.90 -4.19 -1.51
CA GLY A 334 0.02 -3.73 -0.48
C GLY A 334 1.07 -2.76 -1.02
N ILE A 335 1.51 -1.83 -0.17
CA ILE A 335 2.49 -0.80 -0.49
C ILE A 335 3.63 -0.88 0.52
N ALA A 336 4.86 -0.80 0.04
CA ALA A 336 6.05 -0.53 0.84
C ALA A 336 6.72 0.76 0.34
N VAL A 337 7.19 1.58 1.28
CA VAL A 337 7.90 2.84 1.01
C VAL A 337 9.32 2.72 1.52
N ALA A 338 10.31 3.00 0.67
CA ALA A 338 11.73 3.03 1.03
C ALA A 338 12.55 3.75 -0.04
N ASP A 339 13.59 4.46 0.36
CA ASP A 339 14.71 4.84 -0.53
C ASP A 339 15.51 3.55 -0.84
N TYR A 340 15.31 2.95 -2.02
CA TYR A 340 15.95 1.66 -2.36
C TYR A 340 17.28 1.80 -3.09
N ASP A 341 17.54 2.93 -3.76
CA ASP A 341 18.77 3.15 -4.53
C ASP A 341 19.79 4.13 -3.87
N GLY A 342 19.36 4.84 -2.82
CA GLY A 342 20.19 5.57 -1.87
C GLY A 342 20.35 7.06 -2.18
N ASP A 343 19.43 7.67 -2.92
CA ASP A 343 19.52 9.07 -3.36
C ASP A 343 18.74 10.08 -2.47
N LEU A 344 18.03 9.57 -1.46
CA LEU A 344 17.31 10.27 -0.39
C LEU A 344 15.91 10.81 -0.71
N ASP A 345 15.26 10.37 -1.79
CA ASP A 345 13.80 10.46 -1.90
C ASP A 345 13.10 9.08 -1.72
N PRO A 346 11.79 9.02 -1.38
CA PRO A 346 11.14 7.74 -1.08
C PRO A 346 10.55 7.10 -2.34
N ASP A 347 10.92 5.86 -2.61
CA ASP A 347 10.33 5.03 -3.66
C ASP A 347 9.10 4.25 -3.17
N LEU A 348 8.30 3.75 -4.12
CA LEU A 348 7.14 2.90 -3.85
C LEU A 348 7.32 1.51 -4.47
N PHE A 349 7.12 0.46 -3.66
CA PHE A 349 6.93 -0.91 -4.15
C PHE A 349 5.50 -1.36 -3.87
N VAL A 350 4.76 -1.70 -4.92
CA VAL A 350 3.34 -2.07 -4.86
C VAL A 350 3.17 -3.52 -5.29
N THR A 351 2.50 -4.32 -4.47
CA THR A 351 2.15 -5.69 -4.83
C THR A 351 0.88 -5.73 -5.67
N ASN A 352 0.88 -6.47 -6.78
CA ASN A 352 -0.28 -6.62 -7.66
C ASN A 352 -0.88 -8.03 -7.61
N PHE A 353 -1.99 -8.24 -8.31
CA PHE A 353 -2.74 -9.49 -8.33
C PHE A 353 -1.97 -10.65 -9.03
N GLU A 354 -2.50 -11.87 -8.96
CA GLU A 354 -1.87 -13.03 -9.60
C GLU A 354 -1.61 -12.79 -11.09
N LEU A 355 -0.48 -13.29 -11.59
CA LEU A 355 -0.05 -13.14 -12.99
C LEU A 355 0.21 -11.69 -13.46
N GLU A 356 0.17 -10.71 -12.57
CA GLU A 356 0.67 -9.35 -12.80
C GLU A 356 2.08 -9.21 -12.20
N ASN A 357 2.85 -8.22 -12.68
CA ASN A 357 4.14 -7.90 -12.08
C ASN A 357 3.91 -6.98 -10.88
N ASN A 358 4.65 -7.13 -9.78
CA ASN A 358 4.69 -6.08 -8.75
C ASN A 358 5.33 -4.80 -9.31
N SER A 359 4.73 -3.64 -9.05
CA SER A 359 5.23 -2.36 -9.54
C SER A 359 6.30 -1.80 -8.59
N LEU A 360 7.53 -1.59 -9.09
CA LEU A 360 8.54 -0.76 -8.42
C LEU A 360 8.53 0.60 -9.11
N TYR A 361 8.04 1.63 -8.43
CA TYR A 361 8.09 3.01 -8.87
C TYR A 361 9.28 3.69 -8.18
N ARG A 362 10.38 3.91 -8.92
CA ARG A 362 11.48 4.74 -8.40
C ARG A 362 11.08 6.20 -8.52
N ASN A 363 11.27 6.98 -7.49
CA ASN A 363 11.13 8.43 -7.56
C ASN A 363 12.32 9.02 -8.33
N ASP A 364 12.08 9.95 -9.26
CA ASP A 364 13.14 10.66 -10.02
C ASP A 364 13.21 12.13 -9.56
N GLY A 365 12.57 12.44 -8.43
CA GLY A 365 12.21 13.78 -7.96
C GLY A 365 11.30 14.54 -8.93
N ASN A 366 11.04 15.82 -8.63
CA ASN A 366 10.27 16.75 -9.48
C ASN A 366 8.81 16.28 -9.74
N ASP A 367 8.13 15.78 -8.73
CA ASP A 367 6.75 15.22 -8.80
C ASP A 367 6.60 14.01 -9.76
N PHE A 368 7.65 13.21 -10.01
CA PHE A 368 7.60 12.10 -10.98
C PHE A 368 8.31 10.82 -10.53
N PHE A 369 7.64 9.69 -10.74
CA PHE A 369 8.19 8.35 -10.56
C PHE A 369 8.31 7.60 -11.90
N GLN A 370 9.38 6.83 -12.03
CA GLN A 370 9.64 5.91 -13.14
C GLN A 370 9.32 4.46 -12.75
N HIS A 371 8.59 3.74 -13.60
CA HIS A 371 8.40 2.29 -13.44
C HIS A 371 9.70 1.53 -13.73
N MET A 372 10.21 0.81 -12.74
CA MET A 372 11.55 0.21 -12.71
C MET A 372 11.56 -1.32 -12.56
N THR A 373 10.41 -1.99 -12.39
CA THR A 373 10.33 -3.44 -12.14
C THR A 373 11.18 -4.28 -13.10
N ALA A 374 11.04 -4.07 -14.41
CA ALA A 374 11.81 -4.81 -15.42
C ALA A 374 13.31 -4.50 -15.40
N VAL A 375 13.68 -3.25 -15.08
CA VAL A 375 15.08 -2.78 -15.00
C VAL A 375 15.77 -3.34 -13.75
N ALA A 376 15.05 -3.40 -12.63
CA ALA A 376 15.49 -4.00 -11.38
C ALA A 376 15.57 -5.54 -11.42
N GLY A 377 15.05 -6.17 -12.48
CA GLY A 377 15.00 -7.64 -12.61
C GLY A 377 13.94 -8.29 -11.72
N LEU A 378 12.91 -7.52 -11.32
CA LEU A 378 11.79 -7.97 -10.50
C LEU A 378 10.58 -8.43 -11.33
N SER A 379 10.65 -8.34 -12.66
CA SER A 379 9.60 -8.88 -13.53
C SER A 379 9.50 -10.41 -13.48
N GLY A 380 8.27 -10.89 -13.39
CA GLY A 380 7.91 -12.29 -13.25
C GLY A 380 6.57 -12.38 -12.54
N ASP A 381 5.75 -13.33 -12.98
CA ASP A 381 4.40 -13.56 -12.47
C ASP A 381 4.41 -13.77 -10.94
N CYS A 382 3.56 -13.03 -10.22
CA CYS A 382 3.18 -13.38 -8.85
C CYS A 382 2.41 -14.73 -8.85
N PHE A 383 2.79 -15.63 -7.94
CA PHE A 383 2.28 -17.00 -7.77
C PHE A 383 1.35 -17.15 -6.58
#